data_AF-A0A951M0D4-F1
#
_entry.id   AF-A0A951M0D4-F1
#
_cell.length_a   1.000
_cell.length_b   1.000
_cell.length_c   1.000
_cell.angle_alpha   90.00
_cell.angle_beta   90.00
_cell.angle_gamma   90.00
#
_symmetry.space_group_name_H-M   'P 1'
#
loop_
_entity.id
_entity.type
_entity.pdbx_description
1 polymer ?
#
loop_
_entity_poly.entity_id
_entity_poly.type
_entity_poly.pdbx_seq_one_letter_code
_entity_poly.pdbx_strand_id
1 'polypeptide(L)'
;MPSANTKRGWPTLIALGVCAGLLLFAYSSRAVNSSATSAPSAQPLARAETDYSKFSHRSESHSRLACASCHVRADNSSTPRLPGHKACTDCHLSEFVNPQVPMCNICHSSLSEGDPPLRAFPGKFNESFNAKFDHAQHEQGEGRPAAGCAACHTSARRGVAMTIPAGLGAHNTCYQCHTPGRTYAGRDISSCAACHAVAAYRRTQTNAVAFGASFSHAEHGARQRLACADCHSVRAGLAQAKQVSSPRTAQHFTPARAISCATCHNNRRAFGEADYGDCRRCHTGPTFKFRGVG
;
A
#
# COMPACT_ATOMS: atom_id res chain seq x y z
N MET A 1 -40.29 -26.92 -1.05
CA MET A 1 -40.33 -26.85 0.42
C MET A 1 -39.50 -25.66 0.88
N PRO A 2 -40.10 -24.49 1.16
CA PRO A 2 -39.36 -23.32 1.61
C PRO A 2 -39.19 -23.34 3.14
N SER A 3 -37.96 -23.08 3.60
CA SER A 3 -37.58 -23.04 5.01
C SER A 3 -37.76 -21.64 5.59
N ALA A 4 -38.33 -21.58 6.79
CA ALA A 4 -38.86 -20.40 7.44
C ALA A 4 -37.79 -19.49 8.06
N ASN A 5 -38.12 -18.20 8.01
CA ASN A 5 -37.34 -17.05 8.45
C ASN A 5 -37.80 -16.63 9.86
N THR A 6 -36.94 -16.71 10.87
CA THR A 6 -37.27 -16.31 12.26
C THR A 6 -36.69 -14.93 12.59
N LYS A 7 -37.59 -13.95 12.71
CA LYS A 7 -37.31 -12.60 13.21
C LYS A 7 -37.29 -12.63 14.75
N ARG A 8 -36.22 -12.13 15.38
CA ARG A 8 -36.15 -11.83 16.82
C ARG A 8 -36.58 -10.38 17.06
N GLY A 9 -37.65 -10.20 17.83
CA GLY A 9 -38.06 -8.91 18.39
C GLY A 9 -37.26 -8.55 19.64
N TRP A 10 -37.00 -7.27 19.84
CA TRP A 10 -36.48 -6.67 21.07
C TRP A 10 -37.62 -5.94 21.78
N PRO A 11 -37.79 -6.07 23.11
CA PRO A 11 -38.76 -5.26 23.83
C PRO A 11 -38.17 -3.93 24.26
N THR A 12 -38.93 -2.88 23.98
CA THR A 12 -38.84 -1.52 24.49
C THR A 12 -39.11 -1.51 25.99
N LEU A 13 -38.22 -0.90 26.79
CA LEU A 13 -38.50 -0.56 28.19
C LEU A 13 -38.50 0.96 28.33
N ILE A 14 -39.68 1.48 28.66
CA ILE A 14 -39.97 2.85 29.07
C ILE A 14 -39.76 2.92 30.58
N ALA A 15 -38.98 3.90 31.06
CA ALA A 15 -38.90 4.26 32.47
C ALA A 15 -39.12 5.76 32.64
N LEU A 16 -40.31 6.11 33.15
CA LEU A 16 -40.67 7.41 33.70
C LEU A 16 -40.09 7.52 35.12
N GLY A 17 -39.51 8.66 35.46
CA GLY A 17 -39.03 8.97 36.81
C GLY A 17 -38.96 10.46 37.05
N VAL A 18 -40.07 11.02 37.55
CA VAL A 18 -40.19 12.37 38.10
C VAL A 18 -39.69 12.35 39.54
N CYS A 19 -38.82 13.29 39.93
CA CYS A 19 -38.67 13.69 41.34
C CYS A 19 -38.18 15.15 41.42
N ALA A 20 -39.09 16.02 41.90
CA ALA A 20 -38.80 17.35 42.37
C ALA A 20 -38.23 17.30 43.79
N GLY A 21 -37.26 18.17 44.09
CA GLY A 21 -36.69 18.31 45.43
C GLY A 21 -35.95 19.64 45.57
N LEU A 22 -36.69 20.68 45.97
CA LEU A 22 -36.14 21.92 46.54
C LEU A 22 -35.50 21.61 47.89
N LEU A 23 -34.23 21.96 48.08
CA LEU A 23 -33.68 22.23 49.42
C LEU A 23 -32.70 23.42 49.37
N LEU A 24 -33.10 24.47 50.07
CA LEU A 24 -32.31 25.62 50.49
C LEU A 24 -31.11 25.17 51.34
N PHE A 25 -29.90 25.60 50.99
CA PHE A 25 -28.80 25.66 51.97
C PHE A 25 -27.91 26.89 51.74
N ALA A 26 -27.45 27.40 52.87
CA ALA A 26 -27.14 28.78 53.14
C ALA A 26 -25.75 29.22 52.65
N TYR A 27 -25.71 30.51 52.32
CA TYR A 27 -24.53 31.33 52.08
C TYR A 27 -23.52 31.21 53.24
N SER A 28 -22.30 30.76 52.93
CA SER A 28 -21.15 30.82 53.84
C SER A 28 -19.97 31.43 53.09
N SER A 29 -19.79 32.74 53.25
CA SER A 29 -18.65 33.48 52.73
C SER A 29 -17.38 33.04 53.45
N ARG A 30 -16.56 32.19 52.83
CA ARG A 30 -15.17 31.97 53.24
C ARG A 30 -14.27 32.88 52.43
N ALA A 31 -13.69 33.86 53.10
CA ALA A 31 -12.56 34.62 52.61
C ALA A 31 -11.38 33.67 52.36
N VAL A 32 -10.96 33.54 51.10
CA VAL A 32 -9.72 32.87 50.72
C VAL A 32 -8.60 33.89 50.77
N ASN A 33 -7.66 33.66 51.69
CA ASN A 33 -6.38 34.34 51.75
C ASN A 33 -5.68 34.24 50.39
N SER A 34 -5.34 35.40 49.83
CA SER A 34 -4.42 35.52 48.71
C SER A 34 -3.00 35.26 49.20
N SER A 35 -2.61 33.99 49.22
CA SER A 35 -1.20 33.61 49.23
C SER A 35 -0.69 33.64 47.80
N ALA A 36 0.07 34.70 47.47
CA ALA A 36 0.82 34.80 46.24
C ALA A 36 1.78 33.63 46.12
N THR A 37 1.33 32.59 45.42
CA THR A 37 2.20 31.52 44.95
C THR A 37 2.83 32.04 43.67
N SER A 38 4.13 32.30 43.75
CA SER A 38 4.99 32.62 42.61
C SER A 38 4.71 31.62 41.49
N ALA A 39 4.17 32.11 40.37
CA ALA A 39 4.02 31.29 39.18
C ALA A 39 5.40 30.70 38.83
N PRO A 40 5.51 29.38 38.56
CA PRO A 40 6.73 28.87 37.96
C PRO A 40 6.90 29.61 36.64
N SER A 41 8.01 30.34 36.50
CA SER A 41 8.42 30.93 35.24
C SER A 41 8.26 29.88 34.15
N ALA A 42 7.31 30.11 33.23
CA ALA A 42 7.22 29.37 32.00
C ALA A 42 8.53 29.61 31.26
N GLN A 43 9.48 28.70 31.42
CA GLN A 43 10.60 28.61 30.51
C GLN A 43 9.98 28.47 29.12
N PRO A 44 10.39 29.27 28.13
CA PRO A 44 10.07 28.96 26.75
C PRO A 44 10.61 27.55 26.54
N LEU A 45 9.73 26.57 26.31
CA LEU A 45 10.15 25.31 25.72
C LEU A 45 10.90 25.74 24.47
N ALA A 46 12.22 25.56 24.47
CA ALA A 46 13.07 25.77 23.32
C ALA A 46 12.37 25.03 22.18
N ARG A 47 11.74 25.79 21.28
CA ARG A 47 11.05 25.24 20.12
C ARG A 47 12.13 24.50 19.38
N ALA A 48 12.06 23.16 19.41
CA ALA A 48 13.04 22.29 18.79
C ALA A 48 13.40 22.91 17.44
N GLU A 49 14.66 23.30 17.30
CA GLU A 49 15.14 24.11 16.18
C GLU A 49 14.73 23.40 14.89
N THR A 50 13.69 23.92 14.26
CA THR A 50 13.07 23.26 13.12
C THR A 50 13.88 23.65 11.90
N ASP A 51 14.57 22.69 11.29
CA ASP A 51 15.35 22.91 10.08
C ASP A 51 14.41 23.20 8.89
N TYR A 52 14.10 24.47 8.66
CA TYR A 52 13.26 24.92 7.54
C TYR A 52 13.94 24.81 6.17
N SER A 53 15.19 24.34 6.09
CA SER A 53 15.83 24.02 4.81
C SER A 53 15.34 22.69 4.22
N LYS A 54 14.64 21.87 5.01
CA LYS A 54 14.15 20.55 4.60
C LYS A 54 12.70 20.35 5.05
N PHE A 55 11.91 19.76 4.18
CA PHE A 55 10.59 19.28 4.53
C PHE A 55 10.64 17.84 5.05
N SER A 56 9.84 17.52 6.08
CA SER A 56 9.65 16.16 6.58
C SER A 56 8.17 15.80 6.73
N HIS A 57 7.78 14.63 6.23
CA HIS A 57 6.45 14.05 6.45
C HIS A 57 6.33 13.32 7.80
N ARG A 58 7.45 13.19 8.54
CA ARG A 58 7.50 12.45 9.82
C ARG A 58 7.23 13.32 11.03
N SER A 59 7.13 14.64 10.87
CA SER A 59 6.76 15.50 11.99
C SER A 59 5.35 15.16 12.46
N GLU A 60 5.10 15.34 13.76
CA GLU A 60 3.80 15.05 14.34
C GLU A 60 2.68 15.86 13.64
N SER A 61 2.96 17.11 13.30
CA SER A 61 2.00 17.99 12.62
C SER A 61 1.77 17.59 11.16
N HIS A 62 2.83 17.32 10.38
CA HIS A 62 2.68 17.02 8.93
C HIS A 62 2.13 15.62 8.67
N SER A 63 2.46 14.63 9.51
CA SER A 63 1.99 13.25 9.34
C SER A 63 0.47 13.10 9.48
N ARG A 64 -0.19 14.07 10.10
CA ARG A 64 -1.65 14.13 10.31
C ARG A 64 -2.39 14.85 9.17
N LEU A 65 -1.68 15.58 8.31
CA LEU A 65 -2.29 16.29 7.19
C LEU A 65 -2.62 15.31 6.04
N ALA A 66 -3.71 15.59 5.32
CA ALA A 66 -4.01 14.86 4.10
C ALA A 66 -2.92 15.13 3.05
N CYS A 67 -2.45 14.09 2.36
CA CYS A 67 -1.42 14.24 1.33
C CYS A 67 -1.82 15.26 0.26
N ALA A 68 -3.10 15.30 -0.11
CA ALA A 68 -3.66 16.20 -1.12
C ALA A 68 -3.59 17.69 -0.71
N SER A 69 -3.43 18.01 0.58
CA SER A 69 -3.22 19.38 1.04
C SER A 69 -1.92 19.98 0.50
N CYS A 70 -0.93 19.13 0.19
CA CYS A 70 0.37 19.54 -0.32
C CYS A 70 0.71 18.92 -1.70
N HIS A 71 0.11 17.79 -2.06
CA HIS A 71 0.35 17.09 -3.32
C HIS A 71 -0.92 17.09 -4.16
N VAL A 72 -1.07 18.12 -4.98
CA VAL A 72 -2.29 18.34 -5.75
C VAL A 72 -2.32 17.39 -6.94
N ARG A 73 -3.41 16.63 -7.04
CA ARG A 73 -3.70 15.76 -8.17
C ARG A 73 -5.06 16.15 -8.76
N ALA A 74 -5.02 16.93 -9.83
CA ALA A 74 -6.22 17.39 -10.54
C ALA A 74 -6.71 16.37 -11.59
N ASP A 75 -5.82 15.50 -12.05
CA ASP A 75 -6.06 14.58 -13.16
C ASP A 75 -5.38 13.21 -12.89
N ASN A 76 -5.33 12.37 -13.93
CA ASN A 76 -4.69 11.06 -13.88
C ASN A 76 -3.17 11.08 -14.10
N SER A 77 -2.52 12.25 -14.06
CA SER A 77 -1.06 12.33 -14.09
C SER A 77 -0.45 11.52 -12.95
N SER A 78 0.55 10.73 -13.26
CA SER A 78 1.36 9.98 -12.28
C SER A 78 2.19 10.88 -11.36
N THR A 79 2.36 12.15 -11.74
CA THR A 79 3.19 13.12 -11.03
C THR A 79 2.27 14.20 -10.45
N PRO A 80 2.17 14.31 -9.10
CA PRO A 80 1.40 15.37 -8.47
C PRO A 80 2.11 16.71 -8.63
N ARG A 81 1.33 17.79 -8.52
CA ARG A 81 1.84 19.16 -8.55
C ARG A 81 2.12 19.65 -7.13
N LEU A 82 3.12 20.53 -7.00
CA LEU A 82 3.36 21.25 -5.76
C LEU A 82 2.16 22.15 -5.43
N PRO A 83 1.92 22.45 -4.14
CA PRO A 83 0.81 23.30 -3.76
C PRO A 83 1.17 24.77 -3.95
N GLY A 84 0.17 25.64 -3.90
CA GLY A 84 0.43 27.08 -3.74
C GLY A 84 0.91 27.42 -2.33
N HIS A 85 1.47 28.62 -2.15
CA HIS A 85 2.01 29.10 -0.86
C HIS A 85 1.01 28.99 0.31
N LYS A 86 -0.29 29.12 0.03
CA LYS A 86 -1.35 29.04 1.04
C LYS A 86 -1.28 27.76 1.90
N ALA A 87 -0.89 26.63 1.30
CA ALA A 87 -0.77 25.35 2.01
C ALA A 87 0.24 25.39 3.16
N CYS A 88 1.24 26.27 3.09
CA CYS A 88 2.23 26.47 4.16
C CYS A 88 1.88 27.68 5.02
N THR A 89 1.46 28.80 4.42
CA THR A 89 1.24 30.06 5.15
C THR A 89 0.08 29.99 6.13
N ASP A 90 -0.87 29.07 5.96
CA ASP A 90 -1.96 28.88 6.92
C ASP A 90 -1.45 28.48 8.32
N CYS A 91 -0.25 27.91 8.42
CA CYS A 91 0.40 27.57 9.69
C CYS A 91 1.77 28.26 9.90
N HIS A 92 2.51 28.54 8.82
CA HIS A 92 3.91 29.01 8.84
C HIS A 92 4.09 30.44 8.33
N LEU A 93 3.08 31.32 8.49
CA LEU A 93 3.15 32.70 7.99
C LEU A 93 4.37 33.48 8.51
N SER A 94 4.68 33.36 9.80
CA SER A 94 5.83 34.03 10.44
C SER A 94 7.16 33.65 9.81
N GLU A 95 7.31 32.37 9.47
CA GLU A 95 8.51 31.85 8.82
C GLU A 95 8.53 32.19 7.33
N PHE A 96 7.37 32.24 6.67
CA PHE A 96 7.25 32.55 5.24
C PHE A 96 7.68 33.98 4.91
N VAL A 97 7.38 34.95 5.78
CA VAL A 97 7.73 36.36 5.57
C VAL A 97 9.13 36.72 6.09
N ASN A 98 9.83 35.78 6.74
CA ASN A 98 11.16 36.02 7.28
C ASN A 98 12.23 35.66 6.23
N PRO A 99 12.99 36.64 5.69
CA PRO A 99 13.99 36.39 4.65
C PRO A 99 15.18 35.54 5.13
N GLN A 100 15.36 35.38 6.44
CA GLN A 100 16.41 34.53 7.01
C GLN A 100 16.02 33.04 7.05
N VAL A 101 14.75 32.70 6.80
CA VAL A 101 14.27 31.31 6.83
C VAL A 101 14.31 30.73 5.41
N PRO A 102 15.08 29.66 5.15
CA PRO A 102 15.26 29.12 3.79
C PRO A 102 14.08 28.27 3.30
N MET A 103 12.85 28.57 3.72
CA MET A 103 11.65 27.78 3.41
C MET A 103 11.28 27.81 1.92
N CYS A 104 11.55 28.92 1.22
CA CYS A 104 11.29 29.03 -0.22
C CYS A 104 12.09 27.99 -1.03
N ASN A 105 13.26 27.57 -0.55
CA ASN A 105 14.12 26.59 -1.22
C ASN A 105 13.54 25.16 -1.18
N ILE A 106 12.52 24.90 -0.35
CA ILE A 106 11.78 23.63 -0.36
C ILE A 106 11.11 23.42 -1.72
N CYS A 107 10.58 24.49 -2.32
CA CYS A 107 9.83 24.43 -3.58
C CYS A 107 10.58 25.04 -4.76
N HIS A 108 11.38 26.09 -4.56
CA HIS A 108 12.05 26.79 -5.66
C HIS A 108 13.51 26.36 -5.82
N SER A 109 13.97 26.30 -7.08
CA SER A 109 15.37 26.01 -7.40
C SER A 109 16.28 27.25 -7.33
N SER A 110 15.71 28.44 -7.55
CA SER A 110 16.35 29.75 -7.40
C SER A 110 15.31 30.77 -6.96
N LEU A 111 15.74 31.91 -6.39
CA LEU A 111 14.87 33.00 -5.92
C LEU A 111 15.21 34.35 -6.60
N SER A 112 15.98 34.31 -7.69
CA SER A 112 16.58 35.50 -8.31
C SER A 112 15.64 36.22 -9.29
N GLU A 113 14.43 35.70 -9.50
CA GLU A 113 13.49 36.15 -10.53
C GLU A 113 12.12 36.49 -9.91
N GLY A 114 11.33 37.32 -10.58
CA GLY A 114 9.99 37.73 -10.10
C GLY A 114 8.97 36.58 -10.05
N ASP A 115 9.20 35.52 -10.82
CA ASP A 115 8.47 34.24 -10.76
C ASP A 115 9.48 33.08 -10.65
N PRO A 116 9.94 32.76 -9.43
CA PRO A 116 11.05 31.85 -9.28
C PRO A 116 10.69 30.42 -9.71
N PRO A 117 11.56 29.72 -10.46
CA PRO A 117 11.25 28.40 -10.98
C PRO A 117 11.05 27.37 -9.87
N LEU A 118 9.98 26.56 -10.00
CA LEU A 118 9.71 25.43 -9.13
C LEU A 118 10.65 24.26 -9.43
N ARG A 119 11.06 23.56 -8.36
CA ARG A 119 11.74 22.28 -8.46
C ARG A 119 10.81 21.26 -9.11
N ALA A 120 11.38 20.42 -9.96
CA ALA A 120 10.69 19.24 -10.44
C ALA A 120 10.36 18.30 -9.27
N PHE A 121 9.24 17.57 -9.39
CA PHE A 121 8.87 16.58 -8.39
C PHE A 121 9.99 15.52 -8.26
N PRO A 122 10.40 15.12 -7.05
CA PRO A 122 11.60 14.32 -6.87
C PRO A 122 11.48 12.95 -7.54
N GLY A 123 12.47 12.60 -8.37
CA GLY A 123 12.66 11.22 -8.85
C GLY A 123 13.20 10.28 -7.77
N LYS A 124 13.76 10.84 -6.69
CA LYS A 124 14.25 10.13 -5.50
C LYS A 124 13.74 10.85 -4.25
N PHE A 125 13.14 10.09 -3.33
CA PHE A 125 12.61 10.64 -2.09
C PHE A 125 13.60 10.44 -0.95
N ASN A 126 13.72 11.46 -0.08
CA ASN A 126 14.49 11.36 1.16
C ASN A 126 13.81 10.45 2.19
N GLU A 127 12.48 10.32 2.09
CA GLU A 127 11.65 9.47 2.94
C GLU A 127 11.02 8.35 2.11
N SER A 128 10.92 7.15 2.69
CA SER A 128 10.27 6.02 2.03
C SER A 128 8.75 6.06 2.24
N PHE A 129 8.03 5.76 1.16
CA PHE A 129 6.58 5.59 1.16
C PHE A 129 6.25 4.17 0.74
N ASN A 130 5.92 3.31 1.70
CA ASN A 130 5.55 1.94 1.39
C ASN A 130 4.16 1.92 0.74
N ALA A 131 4.03 1.20 -0.37
CA ALA A 131 2.73 0.93 -0.99
C ALA A 131 2.05 -0.27 -0.30
N LYS A 132 0.74 -0.17 -0.13
CA LYS A 132 -0.16 -1.21 0.35
C LYS A 132 -1.05 -1.62 -0.81
N PHE A 133 -1.13 -2.91 -1.05
CA PHE A 133 -1.99 -3.50 -2.06
C PHE A 133 -2.54 -4.82 -1.54
N ASP A 134 -3.82 -5.06 -1.79
CA ASP A 134 -4.50 -6.30 -1.40
C ASP A 134 -5.02 -7.02 -2.65
N HIS A 135 -4.47 -8.21 -2.93
CA HIS A 135 -4.88 -9.00 -4.10
C HIS A 135 -6.34 -9.49 -3.98
N ALA A 136 -6.82 -9.82 -2.79
CA ALA A 136 -8.16 -10.37 -2.64
C ALA A 136 -9.23 -9.33 -2.98
N GLN A 137 -8.99 -8.05 -2.63
CA GLN A 137 -9.83 -6.92 -3.02
C GLN A 137 -9.83 -6.67 -4.54
N HIS A 138 -8.71 -6.93 -5.22
CA HIS A 138 -8.54 -6.67 -6.65
C HIS A 138 -8.78 -7.90 -7.55
N GLU A 139 -9.35 -8.96 -7.00
CA GLU A 139 -9.77 -10.16 -7.76
C GLU A 139 -11.29 -10.36 -7.73
N GLN A 140 -12.04 -9.40 -7.17
CA GLN A 140 -13.48 -9.49 -6.94
C GLN A 140 -14.21 -8.20 -7.34
N GLY A 141 -15.46 -8.35 -7.82
CA GLY A 141 -16.37 -7.24 -8.10
C GLY A 141 -15.76 -6.14 -8.99
N GLU A 142 -16.06 -4.88 -8.66
CA GLU A 142 -15.52 -3.70 -9.35
C GLU A 142 -14.01 -3.52 -9.17
N GLY A 143 -13.41 -4.16 -8.17
CA GLY A 143 -11.97 -4.11 -7.93
C GLY A 143 -11.17 -4.97 -8.93
N ARG A 144 -11.83 -5.89 -9.64
CA ARG A 144 -11.18 -6.82 -10.56
C ARG A 144 -10.83 -6.15 -11.90
N PRO A 145 -9.55 -6.07 -12.30
CA PRO A 145 -9.17 -5.56 -13.61
C PRO A 145 -9.70 -6.46 -14.73
N ALA A 146 -10.06 -5.86 -15.88
CA ALA A 146 -10.58 -6.59 -17.04
C ALA A 146 -9.61 -7.65 -17.57
N ALA A 147 -8.31 -7.35 -17.61
CA ALA A 147 -7.25 -8.29 -18.01
C ALA A 147 -6.77 -9.20 -16.86
N GLY A 148 -7.46 -9.20 -15.71
CA GLY A 148 -7.09 -9.94 -14.51
C GLY A 148 -5.66 -9.64 -14.06
N CYS A 149 -4.92 -10.67 -13.63
CA CYS A 149 -3.56 -10.52 -13.13
C CYS A 149 -2.61 -9.85 -14.16
N ALA A 150 -2.85 -10.07 -15.46
CA ALA A 150 -2.04 -9.50 -16.54
C ALA A 150 -2.25 -7.99 -16.75
N ALA A 151 -3.25 -7.39 -16.11
CA ALA A 151 -3.42 -5.93 -16.13
C ALA A 151 -2.26 -5.21 -15.43
N CYS A 152 -1.67 -5.84 -14.41
CA CYS A 152 -0.59 -5.27 -13.61
C CYS A 152 0.73 -6.03 -13.80
N HIS A 153 0.66 -7.35 -14.00
CA HIS A 153 1.82 -8.20 -14.11
C HIS A 153 2.28 -8.40 -15.55
N THR A 154 3.59 -8.28 -15.76
CA THR A 154 4.24 -8.61 -17.02
C THR A 154 5.38 -9.60 -16.80
N SER A 155 5.66 -10.42 -17.81
CA SER A 155 6.75 -11.38 -17.76
C SER A 155 8.11 -10.68 -17.69
N ALA A 156 8.98 -11.14 -16.82
CA ALA A 156 10.35 -10.67 -16.67
C ALA A 156 11.33 -11.85 -16.71
N ARG A 157 12.63 -11.54 -16.86
CA ARG A 157 13.74 -12.52 -16.80
C ARG A 157 13.52 -13.74 -17.72
N ARG A 158 13.29 -13.49 -19.01
CA ARG A 158 13.01 -14.54 -20.00
C ARG A 158 11.76 -15.40 -19.67
N GLY A 159 10.79 -14.85 -18.94
CA GLY A 159 9.51 -15.49 -18.66
C GLY A 159 9.44 -16.28 -17.35
N VAL A 160 10.53 -16.40 -16.59
CA VAL A 160 10.54 -17.16 -15.31
C VAL A 160 9.91 -16.37 -14.16
N ALA A 161 9.88 -15.04 -14.27
CA ALA A 161 9.42 -14.14 -13.22
C ALA A 161 8.27 -13.27 -13.72
N MET A 162 7.48 -12.77 -12.79
CA MET A 162 6.52 -11.70 -13.05
C MET A 162 7.01 -10.40 -12.42
N THR A 163 6.68 -9.27 -13.00
CA THR A 163 6.99 -7.96 -12.44
C THR A 163 5.83 -7.01 -12.61
N ILE A 164 5.88 -5.90 -11.88
CA ILE A 164 4.93 -4.79 -12.00
C ILE A 164 5.73 -3.53 -12.35
N PRO A 165 5.13 -2.52 -13.00
CA PRO A 165 5.74 -1.21 -13.14
C PRO A 165 6.20 -0.65 -11.79
N ALA A 166 7.27 0.16 -11.79
CA ALA A 166 7.85 0.76 -10.60
C ALA A 166 8.11 2.26 -10.81
N GLY A 167 8.25 3.00 -9.70
CA GLY A 167 8.42 4.46 -9.72
C GLY A 167 7.10 5.18 -10.02
N LEU A 168 7.19 6.47 -10.39
CA LEU A 168 6.00 7.30 -10.60
C LEU A 168 5.07 6.73 -11.67
N GLY A 169 5.62 6.22 -12.78
CA GLY A 169 4.84 5.63 -13.87
C GLY A 169 3.98 4.42 -13.45
N ALA A 170 4.24 3.78 -12.32
CA ALA A 170 3.40 2.70 -11.80
C ALA A 170 1.98 3.16 -11.46
N HIS A 171 1.79 4.44 -11.14
CA HIS A 171 0.47 5.00 -10.91
C HIS A 171 -0.44 4.91 -12.13
N ASN A 172 0.09 4.88 -13.35
CA ASN A 172 -0.70 4.76 -14.57
C ASN A 172 -1.51 3.45 -14.61
N THR A 173 -1.10 2.41 -13.88
CA THR A 173 -1.87 1.18 -13.72
C THR A 173 -3.02 1.38 -12.73
N CYS A 174 -2.73 1.96 -11.56
CA CYS A 174 -3.73 2.16 -10.51
C CYS A 174 -4.79 3.19 -10.92
N TYR A 175 -4.37 4.27 -11.58
CA TYR A 175 -5.21 5.42 -11.91
C TYR A 175 -6.21 5.17 -13.04
N GLN A 176 -6.16 3.99 -13.68
CA GLN A 176 -7.21 3.55 -14.61
C GLN A 176 -8.56 3.40 -13.89
N CYS A 177 -8.52 3.00 -12.60
CA CYS A 177 -9.72 2.85 -11.77
C CYS A 177 -9.75 3.86 -10.61
N HIS A 178 -8.59 4.23 -10.06
CA HIS A 178 -8.44 5.18 -8.94
C HIS A 178 -8.28 6.62 -9.43
N THR A 179 -9.24 7.12 -10.20
CA THR A 179 -9.28 8.50 -10.71
C THR A 179 -9.54 9.51 -9.58
N PRO A 180 -9.16 10.80 -9.71
CA PRO A 180 -9.45 11.80 -8.69
C PRO A 180 -10.92 11.83 -8.30
N GLY A 181 -11.20 11.90 -6.99
CA GLY A 181 -12.55 11.92 -6.45
C GLY A 181 -13.27 10.58 -6.46
N ARG A 182 -12.64 9.48 -6.92
CA ARG A 182 -13.26 8.16 -6.86
C ARG A 182 -13.41 7.71 -5.41
N THR A 183 -14.63 7.33 -5.05
CA THR A 183 -14.95 6.79 -3.73
C THR A 183 -15.35 5.32 -3.78
N TYR A 184 -15.06 4.59 -2.70
CA TYR A 184 -15.58 3.24 -2.45
C TYR A 184 -15.96 3.13 -0.98
N ALA A 185 -17.16 2.60 -0.71
CA ALA A 185 -17.73 2.49 0.65
C ALA A 185 -17.65 3.82 1.44
N GLY A 186 -17.93 4.95 0.78
CA GLY A 186 -17.90 6.29 1.39
C GLY A 186 -16.51 6.85 1.68
N ARG A 187 -15.43 6.18 1.23
CA ARG A 187 -14.04 6.64 1.41
C ARG A 187 -13.43 7.02 0.08
N ASP A 188 -12.67 8.12 0.06
CA ASP A 188 -11.86 8.49 -1.08
C ASP A 188 -10.71 7.48 -1.27
N ILE A 189 -10.77 6.72 -2.36
CA ILE A 189 -9.76 5.73 -2.73
C ILE A 189 -8.73 6.28 -3.73
N SER A 190 -8.87 7.55 -4.11
CA SER A 190 -7.94 8.26 -4.99
C SER A 190 -6.83 8.99 -4.23
N SER A 191 -6.98 9.14 -2.92
CA SER A 191 -6.00 9.74 -2.00
C SER A 191 -4.71 8.93 -1.93
N CYS A 192 -3.56 9.61 -1.88
CA CYS A 192 -2.25 8.98 -1.77
C CYS A 192 -2.14 8.08 -0.54
N ALA A 193 -2.76 8.49 0.59
CA ALA A 193 -2.75 7.74 1.85
C ALA A 193 -3.57 6.44 1.82
N ALA A 194 -4.49 6.29 0.83
CA ALA A 194 -5.22 5.04 0.64
C ALA A 194 -4.27 3.89 0.25
N CYS A 195 -3.22 4.20 -0.51
CA CYS A 195 -2.23 3.22 -0.97
C CYS A 195 -0.89 3.35 -0.24
N HIS A 196 -0.46 4.55 0.16
CA HIS A 196 0.86 4.79 0.73
C HIS A 196 0.82 5.05 2.23
N ALA A 197 1.92 4.70 2.90
CA ALA A 197 2.23 5.15 4.25
C ALA A 197 3.71 5.55 4.34
N VAL A 198 4.04 6.55 5.16
CA VAL A 198 5.42 6.93 5.48
C VAL A 198 6.06 5.79 6.27
N ALA A 199 6.72 4.88 5.55
CA ALA A 199 7.21 3.62 6.07
C ALA A 199 8.29 3.06 5.15
N ALA A 200 9.16 2.23 5.71
CA ALA A 200 10.20 1.57 4.92
C ALA A 200 9.59 0.71 3.81
N TYR A 201 10.14 0.84 2.60
CA TYR A 201 9.73 0.03 1.47
C TYR A 201 10.13 -1.44 1.69
N ARG A 202 9.16 -2.35 1.60
CA ARG A 202 9.41 -3.80 1.66
C ARG A 202 9.17 -4.43 0.30
N ARG A 203 10.26 -4.79 -0.39
CA ARG A 203 10.17 -5.44 -1.70
C ARG A 203 9.56 -6.83 -1.56
N THR A 204 8.56 -7.13 -2.40
CA THR A 204 8.09 -8.51 -2.58
C THR A 204 9.02 -9.23 -3.55
N GLN A 205 9.51 -10.42 -3.17
CA GLN A 205 10.31 -11.23 -4.09
C GLN A 205 9.43 -11.76 -5.22
N THR A 206 9.90 -11.63 -6.46
CA THR A 206 9.11 -11.98 -7.65
C THR A 206 9.69 -13.14 -8.46
N ASN A 207 10.72 -13.79 -7.94
CA ASN A 207 11.42 -14.88 -8.61
C ASN A 207 11.89 -15.92 -7.59
N ALA A 208 11.96 -17.18 -7.99
CA ALA A 208 12.72 -18.20 -7.30
C ALA A 208 13.80 -18.75 -8.25
N VAL A 209 15.05 -18.80 -7.77
CA VAL A 209 16.20 -19.27 -8.57
C VAL A 209 15.95 -20.67 -9.14
N ALA A 210 15.28 -21.53 -8.38
CA ALA A 210 14.96 -22.90 -8.76
C ALA A 210 14.07 -23.01 -10.03
N PHE A 211 13.31 -21.97 -10.40
CA PHE A 211 12.57 -21.94 -11.67
C PHE A 211 13.41 -21.46 -12.86
N GLY A 212 14.55 -20.80 -12.61
CA GLY A 212 15.32 -20.09 -13.64
C GLY A 212 15.98 -20.99 -14.69
N ALA A 213 16.05 -22.30 -14.46
CA ALA A 213 16.71 -23.24 -15.36
C ALA A 213 15.78 -23.83 -16.44
N SER A 214 14.48 -23.99 -16.14
CA SER A 214 13.62 -24.91 -16.92
C SER A 214 12.13 -24.58 -16.91
N PHE A 215 11.74 -23.38 -16.47
CA PHE A 215 10.34 -22.95 -16.45
C PHE A 215 10.16 -21.60 -17.14
N SER A 216 9.06 -21.46 -17.87
CA SER A 216 8.64 -20.19 -18.49
C SER A 216 7.14 -20.04 -18.47
N HIS A 217 6.64 -18.88 -18.03
CA HIS A 217 5.23 -18.52 -18.14
C HIS A 217 4.77 -18.35 -19.60
N ALA A 218 5.68 -18.06 -20.53
CA ALA A 218 5.34 -17.97 -21.95
C ALA A 218 4.96 -19.34 -22.54
N GLU A 219 5.48 -20.41 -21.93
CA GLU A 219 5.17 -21.80 -22.25
C GLU A 219 3.97 -22.30 -21.41
N HIS A 220 3.84 -21.84 -20.16
CA HIS A 220 2.77 -22.22 -19.23
C HIS A 220 1.73 -21.09 -19.08
N GLY A 221 1.07 -20.76 -20.18
CA GLY A 221 0.07 -19.70 -20.22
C GLY A 221 -1.07 -19.98 -21.19
N ALA A 222 -1.58 -18.94 -21.83
CA ALA A 222 -2.78 -19.03 -22.69
C ALA A 222 -2.65 -20.09 -23.81
N ARG A 223 -1.45 -20.32 -24.36
CA ARG A 223 -1.21 -21.36 -25.39
C ARG A 223 -1.52 -22.77 -24.90
N GLN A 224 -1.35 -23.04 -23.61
CA GLN A 224 -1.69 -24.30 -22.96
C GLN A 224 -3.07 -24.25 -22.28
N ARG A 225 -3.87 -23.21 -22.56
CA ARG A 225 -5.15 -22.93 -21.89
C ARG A 225 -5.01 -22.89 -20.37
N LEU A 226 -3.87 -22.36 -19.90
CA LEU A 226 -3.59 -22.13 -18.49
C LEU A 226 -3.80 -20.66 -18.14
N ALA A 227 -4.56 -20.44 -17.07
CA ALA A 227 -4.73 -19.16 -16.41
C ALA A 227 -3.84 -19.07 -15.17
N CYS A 228 -3.60 -17.84 -14.68
CA CYS A 228 -2.80 -17.61 -13.47
C CYS A 228 -3.36 -18.40 -12.27
N ALA A 229 -4.69 -18.46 -12.15
CA ALA A 229 -5.41 -19.15 -11.07
C ALA A 229 -5.22 -20.67 -11.06
N ASP A 230 -4.82 -21.29 -12.17
CA ASP A 230 -4.54 -22.72 -12.22
C ASP A 230 -3.29 -23.11 -11.42
N CYS A 231 -2.39 -22.13 -11.19
CA CYS A 231 -1.14 -22.32 -10.47
C CYS A 231 -1.07 -21.48 -9.18
N HIS A 232 -1.66 -20.29 -9.18
CA HIS A 232 -1.57 -19.31 -8.11
C HIS A 232 -2.93 -19.10 -7.45
N SER A 233 -3.01 -19.31 -6.13
CA SER A 233 -4.17 -18.97 -5.32
C SER A 233 -3.96 -17.62 -4.61
N VAL A 234 -4.99 -16.79 -4.59
CA VAL A 234 -5.03 -15.57 -3.77
C VAL A 234 -5.62 -15.88 -2.40
N ARG A 235 -4.97 -15.35 -1.35
CA ARG A 235 -5.28 -15.60 0.07
C ARG A 235 -5.49 -14.26 0.77
N ALA A 236 -6.73 -13.99 1.17
CA ALA A 236 -7.10 -12.80 1.90
C ALA A 236 -6.46 -12.77 3.31
N GLY A 237 -6.23 -11.56 3.83
CA GLY A 237 -5.80 -11.35 5.23
C GLY A 237 -4.33 -11.67 5.53
N LEU A 238 -3.56 -12.19 4.56
CA LEU A 238 -2.12 -12.36 4.71
C LEU A 238 -1.37 -11.06 4.38
N ALA A 239 -0.15 -10.93 4.91
CA ALA A 239 0.76 -9.87 4.50
C ALA A 239 0.94 -9.88 2.97
N GLN A 240 1.01 -8.71 2.32
CA GLN A 240 1.02 -8.54 0.86
C GLN A 240 1.94 -9.53 0.12
N ALA A 241 3.17 -9.74 0.61
CA ALA A 241 4.14 -10.65 0.00
C ALA A 241 3.77 -12.15 0.08
N LYS A 242 2.73 -12.51 0.82
CA LYS A 242 2.22 -13.88 1.03
C LYS A 242 0.79 -14.08 0.52
N GLN A 243 0.18 -13.04 -0.06
CA GLN A 243 -1.21 -13.11 -0.53
C GLN A 243 -1.37 -14.00 -1.76
N VAL A 244 -0.33 -14.15 -2.59
CA VAL A 244 -0.35 -15.03 -3.76
C VAL A 244 0.53 -16.24 -3.47
N SER A 245 0.00 -17.44 -3.65
CA SER A 245 0.80 -18.66 -3.47
C SER A 245 1.85 -18.82 -4.57
N SER A 246 2.95 -19.47 -4.26
CA SER A 246 3.93 -19.92 -5.25
C SER A 246 3.85 -21.45 -5.41
N PRO A 247 3.76 -21.95 -6.66
CA PRO A 247 3.99 -23.36 -6.93
C PRO A 247 5.36 -23.80 -6.45
N ARG A 248 5.48 -25.06 -6.04
CA ARG A 248 6.78 -25.66 -5.71
C ARG A 248 7.52 -26.05 -6.99
N THR A 249 8.82 -25.76 -7.01
CA THR A 249 9.78 -26.27 -8.00
C THR A 249 10.11 -27.73 -7.73
N ALA A 250 9.11 -28.61 -7.79
CA ALA A 250 9.30 -30.02 -7.56
C ALA A 250 8.28 -30.82 -8.37
N GLN A 251 8.74 -31.92 -8.96
CA GLN A 251 7.88 -32.97 -9.51
C GLN A 251 7.85 -34.17 -8.54
N HIS A 252 9.01 -34.51 -7.99
CA HIS A 252 9.14 -35.61 -7.04
C HIS A 252 8.92 -35.16 -5.59
N PHE A 253 8.46 -36.09 -4.75
CA PHE A 253 8.33 -35.93 -3.30
C PHE A 253 7.50 -34.70 -2.86
N THR A 254 6.51 -34.32 -3.67
CA THR A 254 5.63 -33.19 -3.36
C THR A 254 4.53 -33.62 -2.40
N PRO A 255 4.23 -32.84 -1.34
CA PRO A 255 3.06 -33.11 -0.50
C PRO A 255 1.78 -33.08 -1.35
N ALA A 256 0.84 -33.99 -1.08
CA ALA A 256 -0.36 -34.22 -1.89
C ALA A 256 -1.26 -32.98 -2.11
N ARG A 257 -1.13 -31.93 -1.29
CA ARG A 257 -1.96 -30.71 -1.35
C ARG A 257 -1.22 -29.48 -1.88
N ALA A 258 0.04 -29.60 -2.28
CA ALA A 258 0.80 -28.47 -2.82
C ALA A 258 0.73 -28.46 -4.35
N ILE A 259 0.47 -27.30 -4.95
CA ILE A 259 0.65 -27.11 -6.39
C ILE A 259 2.15 -27.18 -6.70
N SER A 260 2.48 -28.04 -7.64
CA SER A 260 3.84 -28.37 -8.08
C SER A 260 3.85 -28.76 -9.56
N CYS A 261 5.02 -29.04 -10.13
CA CYS A 261 5.13 -29.53 -11.50
C CYS A 261 4.30 -30.82 -11.71
N ALA A 262 4.31 -31.73 -10.73
CA ALA A 262 3.58 -33.01 -10.77
C ALA A 262 2.05 -32.88 -10.76
N THR A 263 1.51 -31.69 -10.46
CA THR A 263 0.07 -31.44 -10.61
C THR A 263 -0.40 -31.70 -12.04
N CYS A 264 0.46 -31.40 -13.03
CA CYS A 264 0.18 -31.58 -14.45
C CYS A 264 1.14 -32.57 -15.12
N HIS A 265 2.41 -32.56 -14.74
CA HIS A 265 3.43 -33.46 -15.26
C HIS A 265 3.38 -34.83 -14.57
N ASN A 266 2.32 -35.59 -14.87
CA ASN A 266 1.94 -36.83 -14.19
C ASN A 266 1.56 -37.98 -15.15
N ASN A 267 2.00 -37.90 -16.41
CA ASN A 267 1.66 -38.83 -17.49
C ASN A 267 0.16 -38.89 -17.86
N ARG A 268 -0.67 -37.97 -17.34
CA ARG A 268 -2.09 -37.86 -17.71
C ARG A 268 -2.38 -36.56 -18.44
N ARG A 269 -1.98 -35.42 -17.87
CA ARG A 269 -2.20 -34.10 -18.47
C ARG A 269 -1.03 -33.64 -19.33
N ALA A 270 0.18 -33.86 -18.84
CA ALA A 270 1.42 -33.60 -19.54
C ALA A 270 2.40 -34.74 -19.28
N PHE A 271 3.54 -34.72 -19.97
CA PHE A 271 4.63 -35.65 -19.75
C PHE A 271 4.99 -35.73 -18.26
N GLY A 272 5.28 -36.92 -17.76
CA GLY A 272 5.58 -37.16 -16.35
C GLY A 272 6.83 -38.01 -16.17
N GLU A 273 6.82 -38.87 -15.16
CA GLU A 273 8.00 -39.67 -14.79
C GLU A 273 8.07 -41.02 -15.52
N ALA A 274 7.16 -41.28 -16.47
CA ALA A 274 7.12 -42.59 -17.16
C ALA A 274 8.25 -42.76 -18.19
N ASP A 275 8.77 -41.66 -18.75
CA ASP A 275 9.86 -41.67 -19.71
C ASP A 275 11.10 -40.95 -19.15
N TYR A 276 12.22 -41.66 -19.07
CA TYR A 276 13.50 -41.11 -18.62
C TYR A 276 14.03 -40.00 -19.55
N GLY A 277 13.63 -40.00 -20.83
CA GLY A 277 13.95 -38.92 -21.77
C GLY A 277 13.36 -37.57 -21.34
N ASP A 278 12.20 -37.59 -20.69
CA ASP A 278 11.48 -36.38 -20.27
C ASP A 278 12.17 -35.65 -19.11
N CYS A 279 12.97 -36.32 -18.28
CA CYS A 279 13.60 -35.61 -17.15
C CYS A 279 14.61 -34.54 -17.61
N ARG A 280 15.19 -34.68 -18.83
CA ARG A 280 16.07 -33.66 -19.42
C ARG A 280 15.34 -32.35 -19.76
N ARG A 281 14.01 -32.37 -19.87
CA ARG A 281 13.19 -31.16 -20.11
C ARG A 281 13.21 -30.20 -18.91
N CYS A 282 13.35 -30.77 -17.70
CA CYS A 282 13.37 -30.00 -16.46
C CYS A 282 14.77 -29.94 -15.82
N HIS A 283 15.64 -30.90 -16.10
CA HIS A 283 16.97 -30.99 -15.51
C HIS A 283 18.06 -30.69 -16.54
N THR A 284 18.32 -29.39 -16.72
CA THR A 284 19.24 -28.86 -17.74
C THR A 284 20.63 -28.49 -17.19
N GLY A 285 20.84 -28.64 -15.88
CA GLY A 285 22.10 -28.29 -15.23
C GLY A 285 23.23 -29.31 -15.49
N PRO A 286 24.50 -28.87 -15.58
CA PRO A 286 25.65 -29.75 -15.86
C PRO A 286 25.92 -30.78 -14.75
N THR A 287 25.33 -30.56 -13.57
CA THR A 287 25.43 -31.46 -12.40
C THR A 287 24.37 -32.56 -12.40
N PHE A 288 23.36 -32.50 -13.27
CA PHE A 288 22.36 -33.55 -13.37
C PHE A 288 22.88 -34.72 -14.19
N LYS A 289 23.08 -35.86 -13.53
CA LYS A 289 23.47 -37.12 -14.15
C LYS A 289 22.48 -38.20 -13.70
N PHE A 290 21.87 -38.89 -14.65
CA PHE A 290 21.21 -40.16 -14.33
C PHE A 290 22.30 -41.15 -13.92
N ARG A 291 22.29 -41.61 -12.67
CA ARG A 291 23.10 -42.77 -12.29
C ARG A 291 22.41 -44.02 -12.86
N GLY A 292 23.06 -44.70 -13.81
CA GLY A 292 22.68 -46.06 -14.20
C GLY A 292 21.97 -46.23 -15.55
N VAL A 293 22.27 -45.43 -16.57
CA VAL A 293 21.95 -45.81 -17.96
C VAL A 293 23.25 -45.87 -18.75
N GLY A 294 23.84 -47.06 -18.74
CA GLY A 294 25.02 -47.51 -19.48
C GLY A 294 24.95 -49.02 -19.53
#